data_AF-A0AAN9FZW3-F1
#
_entry.id   AF-A0AAN9FZW3-F1
#
_cell.length_a   1.000
_cell.length_b   1.000
_cell.length_c   1.000
_cell.angle_alpha   90.00
_cell.angle_beta   90.00
_cell.angle_gamma   90.00
#
_symmetry.space_group_name_H-M   'P 1'
#
loop_
_entity.id
_entity.type
_entity.pdbx_description
1 polymer ?
#
loop_
_entity_poly.entity_id
_entity_poly.type
_entity_poly.pdbx_seq_one_letter_code
_entity_poly.pdbx_strand_id
1 'polypeptide(L)' 'MQLKVHAEVVDPLTGSRHTTNDFYFAFDTNQPDLPHVVPKTYSESMLFLDGMRHLRD' A
#
# COMPACT_ATOMS: atom_id res chain seq x y z
N MET A 1 -8.18 0.85 -8.13
CA MET A 1 -7.13 1.40 -7.24
C MET A 1 -6.63 0.31 -6.31
N GLN A 2 -5.32 0.09 -6.21
CA GLN A 2 -4.72 -0.88 -5.28
C GLN A 2 -4.19 -0.18 -4.03
N LEU A 3 -4.39 -0.78 -2.86
CA LEU A 3 -4.03 -0.23 -1.56
C LEU A 3 -3.31 -1.30 -0.73
N LYS A 4 -2.09 -1.00 -0.28
CA LYS A 4 -1.35 -1.85 0.66
C LYS A 4 -1.56 -1.33 2.08
N VAL A 5 -1.99 -2.21 2.99
CA VAL A 5 -2.10 -1.91 4.42
C VAL A 5 -0.98 -2.65 5.15
N HIS A 6 -0.13 -1.89 5.83
CA HIS A 6 0.95 -2.41 6.65
C HIS A 6 0.53 -2.34 8.12
N ALA A 7 0.36 -3.50 8.77
CA ALA A 7 -0.05 -3.58 10.17
C ALA A 7 1.15 -3.90 11.09
N GLU A 8 1.56 -2.92 11.89
CA GLU A 8 2.63 -3.07 12.89
C GLU A 8 2.05 -3.15 14.32
N VAL A 9 2.63 -4.02 15.14
CA VAL A 9 2.43 -4.03 16.59
C VAL A 9 3.69 -3.44 17.25
N VAL A 10 3.47 -2.48 18.15
CA VAL A 10 4.53 -1.86 18.95
C VAL A 10 4.48 -2.45 20.35
N ASP A 11 5.60 -2.96 20.85
CA ASP A 11 5.77 -3.25 22.27
C ASP A 11 6.07 -1.93 23.01
N PRO A 12 5.18 -1.47 23.91
CA PRO A 12 5.33 -0.20 24.61
C PRO A 12 6.47 -0.19 25.65
N LEU A 13 6.96 -1.36 26.10
CA LEU A 13 8.02 -1.45 27.11
C LEU A 13 9.42 -1.42 26.49
N THR A 14 9.59 -2.05 25.33
CA THR A 14 10.89 -2.16 24.64
C THR A 14 11.02 -1.22 23.44
N GLY A 15 9.89 -0.66 22.97
CA GLY A 15 9.83 0.14 21.74
C GLY A 15 9.96 -0.67 20.45
N SER A 16 10.02 -2.01 20.54
CA SER A 16 10.18 -2.86 19.36
C SER A 16 8.94 -2.85 18.48
N ARG A 17 9.13 -2.74 17.17
CA ARG A 17 8.09 -2.82 16.14
C ARG A 17 8.16 -4.16 15.42
N HIS A 18 7.03 -4.84 15.34
CA HIS A 18 6.90 -6.08 14.58
C HIS A 18 5.75 -5.95 13.58
N THR A 19 6.05 -6.11 12.30
CA THR A 19 5.02 -6.26 11.26
C THR A 19 4.30 -7.58 11.48
N THR A 20 2.98 -7.54 11.63
CA THR A 20 2.17 -8.74 11.82
C THR A 20 1.58 -9.25 10.52
N ASN A 21 1.11 -8.34 9.67
CA ASN A 21 0.48 -8.68 8.40
C ASN A 21 0.65 -7.54 7.38
N ASP A 22 0.81 -7.92 6.13
CA ASP A 22 0.70 -7.05 4.95
C ASP A 22 -0.54 -7.48 4.16
N PHE A 23 -1.49 -6.57 3.97
CA PHE A 23 -2.69 -6.82 3.18
C PHE A 23 -2.69 -6.00 1.89
N TYR A 24 -3.17 -6.61 0.80
CA TYR A 24 -3.34 -5.96 -0.50
C TYR A 24 -4.83 -5.98 -0.87
N PHE A 25 -5.40 -4.80 -1.08
CA PHE A 25 -6.79 -4.63 -1.50
C PHE A 25 -6.86 -3.96 -2.87
N ALA A 26 -7.75 -4.44 -3.73
CA ALA A 26 -8.09 -3.79 -5.00
C ALA A 26 -9.54 -3.30 -4.93
N PHE A 27 -9.75 -1.99 -5.14
CA PHE A 27 -11.07 -1.37 -5.19
C PHE A 27 -11.36 -0.91 -6.62
N ASP A 28 -12.55 -1.22 -7.10
CA ASP A 28 -13.11 -0.66 -8.33
C ASP A 28 -14.29 0.26 -7.97
N THR A 29 -14.34 1.43 -8.59
CA THR A 29 -15.41 2.42 -8.37
C THR A 29 -16.45 2.38 -9.49
N ASN A 30 -16.24 1.62 -10.57
CA ASN A 30 -17.05 1.64 -11.80
C ASN A 30 -17.25 3.05 -12.39
N GLN A 31 -16.42 4.02 -12.00
CA GLN A 31 -16.44 5.39 -12.50
C GLN A 31 -15.28 5.61 -13.46
N PRO A 32 -15.51 6.22 -14.65
CA PRO A 32 -14.51 6.29 -15.70
C PRO A 32 -13.34 7.25 -15.43
N ASP A 33 -13.44 8.15 -14.45
CA ASP A 33 -12.45 9.21 -14.23
C ASP A 33 -11.96 9.27 -12.77
N LEU A 34 -11.14 8.30 -12.39
CA LEU A 34 -10.46 8.33 -11.09
C LEU A 34 -9.28 9.31 -11.11
N PRO A 35 -9.05 10.07 -10.02
CA PRO A 35 -7.90 10.96 -9.93
C PRO A 35 -6.60 10.16 -9.96
N HIS A 36 -5.65 10.61 -10.78
CA HIS A 36 -4.32 10.02 -10.85
C HIS A 36 -3.53 10.29 -9.57
N VAL A 37 -3.07 9.22 -8.92
CA VAL A 37 -2.18 9.31 -7.76
C VAL A 37 -0.73 9.34 -8.24
N VAL A 38 0.00 10.41 -7.89
CA VAL A 38 1.43 10.55 -8.18
C VAL A 38 2.22 10.39 -6.88
N PRO A 39 3.09 9.36 -6.75
CA PRO A 39 3.90 9.17 -5.55
C PRO A 39 4.91 10.31 -5.39
N LYS A 40 5.12 10.78 -4.15
CA LYS A 40 6.00 11.93 -3.87
C LYS A 40 7.34 11.50 -3.30
N THR A 41 7.39 10.35 -2.64
CA THR A 41 8.59 9.79 -2.02
C THR A 41 9.08 8.56 -2.78
N TYR A 42 10.36 8.22 -2.56
CA TYR A 42 10.95 7.00 -3.13
C TYR A 42 10.19 5.75 -2.67
N SER A 43 9.86 5.66 -1.38
CA SER A 43 9.10 4.53 -0.81
C SER A 43 7.71 4.40 -1.42
N GLU A 44 6.98 5.49 -1.60
CA GLU A 44 5.68 5.49 -2.29
C GLU A 44 5.82 5.10 -3.76
N SER A 45 6.90 5.54 -4.43
CA SER A 45 7.16 5.19 -5.83
C SER A 45 7.41 3.69 -5.98
N MET A 46 8.18 3.10 -5.06
CA MET A 46 8.40 1.66 -5.01
C MET A 46 7.10 0.89 -4.80
N LEU A 47 6.24 1.35 -3.89
CA LEU A 47 4.93 0.74 -3.64
C LEU A 47 3.98 0.88 -4.84
N PHE A 48 3.99 2.03 -5.51
CA PHE A 48 3.17 2.29 -6.71
C PHE A 48 3.57 1.38 -7.88
N LEU A 49 4.87 1.23 -8.12
CA LEU A 49 5.40 0.31 -9.14
C LEU A 49 5.06 -1.14 -8.83
N ASP A 50 5.15 -1.55 -7.57
CA ASP A 50 4.79 -2.89 -7.13
C ASP A 50 3.30 -3.17 -7.35
N GLY A 51 2.41 -2.24 -7.02
CA GLY A 51 0.98 -2.35 -7.31
C GLY A 51 0.68 -2.43 -8.81
N MET A 52 1.32 -1.59 -9.63
CA MET A 52 1.16 -1.63 -11.09
C MET A 52 1.60 -2.96 -11.71
N ARG A 53 2.58 -3.66 -11.12
CA ARG A 53 2.99 -5.00 -11.55
C ARG A 53 1.95 -6.05 -11.18
N HIS A 54 1.47 -6.03 -9.93
CA HIS A 54 0.43 -6.95 -9.46
C HIS A 54 -0.90 -6.84 -10.20
N LEU A 55 -1.21 -5.69 -10.81
CA LEU A 55 -2.43 -5.49 -11.59
C LEU A 55 -2.30 -5.96 -13.05
N ARG A 56 -1.08 -6.21 -13.54
CA ARG A 56 -0.78 -6.52 -14.95
C ARG A 56 -0.62 -8.01 -15.25
N ASP A 57 -0.53 -8.86 -14.23
CA ASP A 57 -0.57 -10.32 -14.32
C ASP A 57 -1.99 -10.85 -14.07
#